data_AF-A0A922DSA2-F1
#
_entry.id   AF-A0A922DSA2-F1
#
_cell.length_a   1.000
_cell.length_b   1.000
_cell.length_c   1.000
_cell.angle_alpha   90.00
_cell.angle_beta   90.00
_cell.angle_gamma   90.00
#
_symmetry.space_group_name_H-M   'P 1'
#
loop_
_entity.id
_entity.type
_entity.pdbx_description
1 polymer ?
#
loop_
_entity_poly.entity_id
_entity_poly.type
_entity_poly.pdbx_seq_one_letter_code
_entity_poly.pdbx_strand_id
1 'polypeptide(L)'
;MGKKRKHSETEVAPPKKDLSAEERPKRTLLGWKDKAEEVKKESDSMGFRNKEKVLVTCSRRINFRYRHLMLNIVSLLPHCKKDNKVESKASKGTTLNELVELKSCSSCLFFECRKHQDLYLWMAKCPNGPSVKFLVNAVHTMEELKLTGNHLKGSRPILTFSDNFDKDAHWKLLKELIIQIFGIPKEHRKSKPYHDHVFVFSIVDDHIWFRNYQVVIPLDACIL
;
A
#
# COMPACT_ATOMS: atom_id res chain seq x y z
N MET A 1 18.51 89.48 14.56
CA MET A 1 17.35 90.27 14.08
C MET A 1 16.33 89.35 13.42
N GLY A 2 15.03 89.56 13.67
CA GLY A 2 13.88 89.03 12.89
C GLY A 2 13.52 87.55 13.09
N LYS A 3 12.55 87.16 13.94
CA LYS A 3 11.08 87.10 13.74
C LYS A 3 10.57 86.28 12.52
N LYS A 4 9.92 85.14 12.86
CA LYS A 4 8.63 84.57 12.36
C LYS A 4 8.26 84.64 10.87
N ARG A 5 7.71 83.54 10.33
CA ARG A 5 6.29 83.32 9.90
C ARG A 5 6.18 81.98 9.12
N LYS A 6 5.34 80.99 9.52
CA LYS A 6 3.87 80.78 9.46
C LYS A 6 3.31 80.29 8.10
N HIS A 7 2.90 79.00 8.09
CA HIS A 7 1.75 78.31 7.46
C HIS A 7 1.10 78.86 6.16
N SER A 8 0.79 77.98 5.20
CA SER A 8 -0.55 77.39 4.94
C SER A 8 -0.68 76.77 3.53
N GLU A 9 -1.63 75.84 3.41
CA GLU A 9 -1.89 74.87 2.33
C GLU A 9 -2.34 75.49 1.00
N THR A 10 -2.17 74.73 -0.08
CA THR A 10 -3.12 74.73 -1.21
C THR A 10 -3.21 73.32 -1.79
N GLU A 11 -4.44 72.89 -2.00
CA GLU A 11 -4.91 71.58 -2.45
C GLU A 11 -5.37 71.63 -3.93
N VAL A 12 -5.45 70.45 -4.56
CA VAL A 12 -6.16 70.04 -5.81
C VAL A 12 -5.50 70.48 -7.15
N ALA A 13 -5.29 69.65 -8.21
CA ALA A 13 -6.12 68.61 -8.82
C ALA A 13 -5.32 67.64 -9.77
N PRO A 14 -5.88 66.49 -10.21
CA PRO A 14 -5.23 65.43 -11.01
C PRO A 14 -5.57 65.53 -12.53
N PRO A 15 -5.45 64.46 -13.36
CA PRO A 15 -4.27 63.77 -13.90
C PRO A 15 -4.18 63.90 -15.45
N LYS A 16 -3.04 63.56 -16.07
CA LYS A 16 -3.02 63.17 -17.50
C LYS A 16 -2.12 61.94 -17.72
N LYS A 17 -2.74 60.92 -18.32
CA LYS A 17 -2.14 59.65 -18.75
C LYS A 17 -1.35 59.84 -20.05
N ASP A 18 -0.25 59.10 -20.12
CA ASP A 18 0.16 58.21 -21.22
C ASP A 18 1.66 58.36 -21.53
N LEU A 19 2.43 57.32 -21.17
CA LEU A 19 3.20 56.47 -22.08
C LEU A 19 4.11 55.52 -21.27
N SER A 20 3.58 54.31 -21.08
CA SER A 20 4.25 53.01 -20.89
C SER A 20 5.76 52.96 -20.59
N ALA A 21 6.10 52.57 -19.36
CA ALA A 21 7.17 51.60 -19.11
C ALA A 21 6.82 50.82 -17.82
N GLU A 22 6.44 49.55 -17.96
CA GLU A 22 6.20 48.67 -16.81
C GLU A 22 7.52 48.38 -16.08
N GLU A 23 7.54 48.60 -14.76
CA GLU A 23 8.71 48.29 -13.92
C GLU A 23 9.00 46.79 -13.94
N ARG A 24 10.22 46.44 -14.36
CA ARG A 24 10.67 45.05 -14.49
C ARG A 24 10.69 44.36 -13.11
N PRO A 25 9.99 43.23 -12.92
CA PRO A 25 9.88 42.64 -11.60
C PRO A 25 11.25 42.14 -11.07
N LYS A 26 11.48 42.27 -9.76
CA LYS A 26 12.74 41.84 -9.12
C LYS A 26 12.88 40.32 -9.22
N ARG A 27 13.98 39.86 -9.82
CA ARG A 27 14.33 38.43 -9.95
C ARG A 27 14.72 37.85 -8.58
N THR A 28 14.10 36.74 -8.22
CA THR A 28 14.65 35.77 -7.27
C THR A 28 15.10 34.51 -8.03
N LEU A 29 15.87 33.63 -7.38
CA LEU A 29 16.55 32.46 -7.98
C LEU A 29 15.63 31.44 -8.69
N LEU A 30 14.30 31.62 -8.66
CA LEU A 30 13.31 30.72 -9.27
C LEU A 30 12.25 31.45 -10.13
N GLY A 31 12.64 32.54 -10.81
CA GLY A 31 11.81 33.17 -11.85
C GLY A 31 10.80 34.22 -11.38
N TRP A 32 10.25 34.99 -12.32
CA TRP A 32 9.36 36.14 -12.07
C TRP A 32 8.01 35.72 -11.50
N LYS A 33 7.56 36.44 -10.46
CA LYS A 33 6.27 36.20 -9.79
C LYS A 33 5.31 37.35 -10.12
N ASP A 34 4.45 37.12 -11.11
CA ASP A 34 3.34 38.02 -11.39
C ASP A 34 2.18 37.72 -10.43
N LYS A 35 1.69 38.77 -9.78
CA LYS A 35 0.51 38.76 -8.91
C LYS A 35 -0.74 38.88 -9.77
N ALA A 36 -1.50 37.81 -9.93
CA ALA A 36 -2.96 37.76 -9.81
C ALA A 36 -3.47 36.41 -10.31
N GLU A 37 -3.93 35.60 -9.37
CA GLU A 37 -5.24 34.95 -9.33
C GLU A 37 -5.12 33.71 -8.44
N GLU A 38 -5.83 33.77 -7.32
CA GLU A 38 -6.11 32.62 -6.47
C GLU A 38 -6.99 31.64 -7.25
N VAL A 39 -6.42 30.95 -8.23
CA VAL A 39 -6.91 29.64 -8.59
C VAL A 39 -6.61 28.79 -7.38
N LYS A 40 -7.65 28.50 -6.59
CA LYS A 40 -7.68 27.33 -5.71
C LYS A 40 -7.28 26.14 -6.59
N LYS A 41 -5.97 25.86 -6.65
CA LYS A 41 -5.49 24.50 -6.86
C LYS A 41 -6.04 23.75 -5.67
N GLU A 42 -7.27 23.27 -5.81
CA GLU A 42 -7.63 22.00 -5.21
C GLU A 42 -6.44 21.09 -5.55
N SER A 43 -5.60 20.87 -4.55
CA SER A 43 -4.58 19.86 -4.66
C SER A 43 -5.35 18.58 -4.90
N ASP A 44 -5.45 18.17 -6.15
CA ASP A 44 -5.84 16.82 -6.54
C ASP A 44 -4.72 15.83 -6.16
N SER A 45 -4.15 16.00 -4.97
CA SER A 45 -3.75 14.86 -4.19
C SER A 45 -5.05 14.23 -3.68
N MET A 46 -5.74 13.49 -4.56
CA MET A 46 -6.42 12.28 -4.12
C MET A 46 -5.36 11.46 -3.37
N GLY A 47 -5.19 11.76 -2.08
CA GLY A 47 -4.23 11.13 -1.22
C GLY A 47 -4.43 9.64 -1.37
N PHE A 48 -3.34 8.92 -1.62
CA PHE A 48 -3.38 7.52 -1.99
C PHE A 48 -4.31 6.76 -1.01
N ARG A 49 -5.44 6.27 -1.54
CA ARG A 49 -6.58 5.82 -0.74
C ARG A 49 -6.34 4.50 -0.02
N ASN A 50 -5.38 3.71 -0.47
CA ASN A 50 -5.14 2.38 0.08
C ASN A 50 -4.24 2.48 1.33
N LYS A 51 -4.86 2.34 2.50
CA LYS A 51 -4.22 2.26 3.83
C LYS A 51 -4.47 0.89 4.47
N GLU A 52 -4.32 -0.17 3.69
CA GLU A 52 -4.57 -1.54 4.16
C GLU A 52 -3.54 -1.98 5.21
N LYS A 53 -4.02 -2.61 6.27
CA LYS A 53 -3.21 -3.21 7.33
C LYS A 53 -3.70 -4.63 7.55
N VAL A 54 -2.79 -5.59 7.46
CA VAL A 54 -3.14 -7.01 7.54
C VAL A 54 -2.68 -7.57 8.88
N LEU A 55 -3.58 -8.19 9.63
CA LEU A 55 -3.25 -8.97 10.82
C LEU A 55 -2.89 -10.39 10.38
N VAL A 56 -1.76 -10.92 10.85
CA VAL A 56 -1.36 -12.31 10.62
C VAL A 56 -1.32 -13.04 11.95
N THR A 57 -2.14 -14.08 12.09
CA THR A 57 -2.17 -14.93 13.28
C THR A 57 -2.32 -16.41 12.91
N CYS A 58 -2.06 -17.30 13.87
CA CYS A 58 -2.13 -18.74 13.68
C CYS A 58 -2.79 -19.43 14.87
N SER A 59 -3.34 -20.61 14.63
CA SER A 59 -3.86 -21.47 15.69
C SER A 59 -2.72 -22.04 16.53
N ARG A 60 -3.04 -22.43 17.76
CA ARG A 60 -2.14 -23.29 18.55
C ARG A 60 -1.81 -24.55 17.75
N ARG A 61 -0.64 -25.14 18.04
CA ARG A 61 -0.18 -26.41 17.46
C ARG A 61 0.14 -26.40 15.95
N ILE A 62 0.44 -25.24 15.39
CA ILE A 62 0.95 -25.13 14.02
C ILE A 62 2.26 -25.91 13.84
N ASN A 63 2.37 -26.64 12.72
CA ASN A 63 3.57 -27.38 12.33
C ASN A 63 4.74 -26.43 12.02
N PHE A 64 5.98 -26.91 12.13
CA PHE A 64 7.20 -26.14 11.86
C PHE A 64 7.18 -25.54 10.44
N ARG A 65 6.90 -26.36 9.43
CA ARG A 65 6.82 -25.91 8.02
C ARG A 65 5.84 -24.75 7.84
N TYR A 66 4.65 -24.85 8.41
CA TYR A 66 3.60 -23.82 8.31
C TYR A 66 3.95 -22.56 9.12
N ARG A 67 4.70 -22.70 10.21
CA ARG A 67 5.25 -21.54 10.94
C ARG A 67 6.24 -20.77 10.08
N HIS A 68 7.12 -21.44 9.36
CA HIS A 68 8.04 -20.79 8.41
C HIS A 68 7.28 -20.13 7.27
N LEU A 69 6.24 -20.78 6.71
CA LEU A 69 5.36 -20.15 5.73
C LEU A 69 4.74 -18.84 6.25
N MET A 70 4.20 -18.84 7.47
CA MET A 70 3.64 -17.64 8.09
C MET A 70 4.68 -16.53 8.24
N LEU A 71 5.90 -16.86 8.68
CA LEU A 71 6.99 -15.89 8.79
C LEU A 71 7.43 -15.35 7.42
N ASN A 72 7.41 -16.21 6.39
CA ASN A 72 7.68 -15.81 5.01
C ASN A 72 6.67 -14.76 4.54
N ILE A 73 5.37 -14.99 4.74
CA ILE A 73 4.31 -14.02 4.40
C ILE A 73 4.50 -12.69 5.16
N VAL A 74 4.83 -12.74 6.45
CA VAL A 74 5.12 -11.52 7.25
C VAL A 74 6.35 -10.77 6.74
N SER A 75 7.35 -11.48 6.19
CA SER A 75 8.54 -10.85 5.60
C SER A 75 8.25 -10.24 4.23
N LEU A 76 7.37 -10.87 3.45
CA LEU A 76 6.94 -10.40 2.13
C LEU A 76 6.07 -9.15 2.23
N LEU A 77 5.17 -9.07 3.20
CA LEU A 77 4.19 -8.00 3.34
C LEU A 77 4.59 -7.01 4.47
N PRO A 78 5.11 -5.81 4.14
CA PRO A 78 5.59 -4.85 5.14
C PRO A 78 4.49 -4.24 6.01
N HIS A 79 3.25 -4.22 5.53
CA HIS A 79 2.05 -3.75 6.23
C HIS A 79 1.38 -4.84 7.08
N CYS A 80 1.98 -6.04 7.15
CA CYS A 80 1.53 -7.09 8.05
C CYS A 80 1.95 -6.82 9.50
N LYS A 81 1.03 -7.04 10.42
CA LYS A 81 1.28 -7.13 11.87
C LYS A 81 1.11 -8.58 12.29
N LYS A 82 2.17 -9.18 12.83
CA LYS A 82 2.11 -10.50 13.44
C LYS A 82 1.51 -10.40 14.84
N ASP A 83 0.59 -11.30 15.19
CA ASP A 83 0.05 -11.44 16.54
C ASP A 83 0.40 -12.78 17.19
N ASN A 84 0.02 -12.91 18.46
CA ASN A 84 0.10 -14.13 19.24
C ASN A 84 -0.87 -15.20 18.71
N LYS A 85 -0.61 -16.44 19.11
CA LYS A 85 -1.40 -17.60 18.68
C LYS A 85 -2.77 -17.57 19.35
N VAL A 86 -3.82 -17.85 18.58
CA VAL A 86 -5.20 -17.93 19.10
C VAL A 86 -5.47 -19.32 19.67
N GLU A 87 -5.99 -19.37 20.90
CA GLU A 87 -6.27 -20.62 21.62
C GLU A 87 -7.75 -21.04 21.63
N SER A 88 -8.68 -20.10 21.46
CA SER A 88 -10.12 -20.36 21.66
C SER A 88 -10.68 -21.32 20.61
N LYS A 89 -11.24 -22.46 21.05
CA LYS A 89 -11.88 -23.45 20.17
C LYS A 89 -13.30 -23.07 19.76
N ALA A 90 -14.02 -22.32 20.60
CA ALA A 90 -15.45 -22.07 20.44
C ALA A 90 -15.77 -20.71 19.78
N SER A 91 -14.92 -19.69 19.94
CA SER A 91 -15.21 -18.31 19.49
C SER A 91 -14.08 -17.72 18.63
N LYS A 92 -13.60 -18.48 17.64
CA LYS A 92 -12.49 -18.03 16.78
C LYS A 92 -12.84 -16.74 16.02
N GLY A 93 -14.03 -16.66 15.46
CA GLY A 93 -14.46 -15.50 14.66
C GLY A 93 -14.53 -14.22 15.47
N THR A 94 -15.20 -14.24 16.62
CA THR A 94 -15.35 -13.07 17.49
C THR A 94 -14.01 -12.61 18.04
N THR A 95 -13.18 -13.54 18.55
CA THR A 95 -11.83 -13.19 19.03
C THR A 95 -10.96 -12.62 17.92
N LEU A 96 -11.05 -13.12 16.69
CA LEU A 96 -10.31 -12.55 15.56
C LEU A 96 -10.76 -11.13 15.24
N ASN A 97 -12.07 -10.86 15.25
CA ASN A 97 -12.59 -9.51 15.03
C ASN A 97 -12.12 -8.53 16.11
N GLU A 98 -12.16 -8.93 17.39
CA GLU A 98 -11.63 -8.14 18.51
C GLU A 98 -10.14 -7.85 18.32
N LEU A 99 -9.33 -8.85 17.95
CA LEU A 99 -7.89 -8.68 17.70
C LEU A 99 -7.62 -7.71 16.54
N VAL A 100 -8.41 -7.80 15.48
CA VAL A 100 -8.29 -6.91 14.31
C VAL A 100 -8.63 -5.47 14.69
N GLU A 101 -9.67 -5.27 15.50
CA GLU A 101 -10.06 -3.96 16.04
C GLU A 101 -8.98 -3.37 16.96
N LEU A 102 -8.47 -4.17 17.90
CA LEU A 102 -7.39 -3.79 18.83
C LEU A 102 -6.11 -3.38 18.10
N LYS A 103 -5.78 -4.01 16.97
CA LYS A 103 -4.60 -3.68 16.15
C LYS A 103 -4.90 -2.64 15.08
N SER A 104 -6.14 -2.19 14.94
CA SER A 104 -6.65 -1.31 13.88
C SER A 104 -6.22 -1.81 12.49
N CYS A 105 -6.45 -3.10 12.25
CA CYS A 105 -6.22 -3.76 10.97
C CYS A 105 -7.52 -3.78 10.15
N SER A 106 -7.40 -3.86 8.83
CA SER A 106 -8.54 -3.91 7.90
C SER A 106 -8.79 -5.33 7.38
N SER A 107 -7.72 -6.13 7.30
CA SER A 107 -7.78 -7.52 6.84
C SER A 107 -7.11 -8.45 7.84
N CYS A 108 -7.52 -9.71 7.85
CA CYS A 108 -6.98 -10.76 8.70
C CYS A 108 -6.59 -11.99 7.86
N LEU A 109 -5.40 -12.50 8.14
CA LEU A 109 -4.89 -13.79 7.67
C LEU A 109 -4.74 -14.71 8.88
N PHE A 110 -5.58 -15.74 8.97
CA PHE A 110 -5.55 -16.71 10.05
C PHE A 110 -5.19 -18.11 9.55
N PHE A 111 -4.04 -18.61 10.02
CA PHE A 111 -3.54 -19.96 9.71
C PHE A 111 -4.07 -20.96 10.73
N GLU A 112 -5.06 -21.75 10.34
CA GLU A 112 -5.66 -22.80 11.15
C GLU A 112 -5.05 -24.17 10.80
N CYS A 113 -4.33 -24.78 11.74
CA CYS A 113 -3.81 -26.13 11.56
C CYS A 113 -4.74 -27.15 12.24
N ARG A 114 -5.17 -28.17 11.49
CA ARG A 114 -6.02 -29.27 11.99
C ARG A 114 -5.27 -30.59 11.90
N LYS A 115 -5.42 -31.43 12.93
CA LYS A 115 -4.74 -32.74 13.05
C LYS A 115 -3.20 -32.70 12.83
N HIS A 116 -2.56 -31.52 12.96
CA HIS A 116 -1.14 -31.30 12.65
C HIS A 116 -0.70 -31.58 11.21
N GLN A 117 -1.64 -31.87 10.30
CA GLN A 117 -1.39 -32.23 8.91
C GLN A 117 -1.96 -31.17 7.98
N ASP A 118 -3.24 -30.85 8.13
CA ASP A 118 -3.94 -29.95 7.23
C ASP A 118 -3.76 -28.49 7.67
N LEU A 119 -3.49 -27.62 6.69
CA LEU A 119 -3.45 -26.18 6.87
C LEU A 119 -4.63 -25.53 6.16
N TYR A 120 -5.42 -24.80 6.93
CA TYR A 120 -6.46 -23.93 6.41
C TYR A 120 -6.02 -22.48 6.55
N LEU A 121 -6.21 -21.71 5.50
CA LEU A 121 -5.94 -20.27 5.50
C LEU A 121 -7.27 -19.53 5.41
N TRP A 122 -7.57 -18.75 6.44
CA TRP A 122 -8.69 -17.84 6.44
C TRP A 122 -8.21 -16.46 6.01
N MET A 123 -8.81 -15.93 4.94
CA MET A 123 -8.65 -14.55 4.50
C MET A 123 -9.95 -13.83 4.79
N ALA A 124 -9.93 -12.84 5.67
CA ALA A 124 -11.12 -12.11 6.06
C ALA A 124 -10.90 -10.60 6.01
N LYS A 125 -11.92 -9.88 5.58
CA LYS A 125 -12.06 -8.45 5.79
C LYS A 125 -12.91 -8.21 7.03
N CYS A 126 -12.39 -7.44 7.97
CA CYS A 126 -13.10 -7.10 9.20
C CYS A 126 -13.42 -5.60 9.19
N PRO A 127 -14.56 -5.15 9.73
CA PRO A 127 -15.57 -5.93 10.46
C PRO A 127 -16.69 -6.55 9.60
N ASN A 128 -16.89 -6.09 8.35
CA ASN A 128 -18.09 -6.38 7.57
C ASN A 128 -18.01 -7.65 6.69
N GLY A 129 -16.89 -8.38 6.70
CA GLY A 129 -16.61 -9.42 5.68
C GLY A 129 -16.14 -8.79 4.35
N PRO A 130 -15.88 -9.60 3.30
CA PRO A 130 -16.07 -11.05 3.17
C PRO A 130 -14.99 -11.89 3.86
N SER A 131 -15.30 -13.18 4.05
CA SER A 131 -14.37 -14.18 4.60
C SER A 131 -14.30 -15.39 3.69
N VAL A 132 -13.09 -15.84 3.38
CA VAL A 132 -12.83 -17.01 2.55
C VAL A 132 -11.92 -17.96 3.28
N LYS A 133 -12.22 -19.26 3.17
CA LYS A 133 -11.42 -20.34 3.74
C LYS A 133 -10.79 -21.16 2.63
N PHE A 134 -9.47 -21.24 2.64
CA PHE A 134 -8.69 -22.05 1.72
C PHE A 134 -8.12 -23.28 2.41
N LEU A 135 -8.08 -24.40 1.70
CA LEU A 135 -7.21 -25.53 2.03
C LEU A 135 -5.87 -25.31 1.32
N VAL A 136 -4.79 -25.20 2.08
CA VAL A 136 -3.46 -24.92 1.54
C VAL A 136 -2.71 -26.22 1.33
N ASN A 137 -2.45 -26.53 0.06
CA ASN A 137 -1.68 -27.70 -0.38
C ASN A 137 -0.32 -27.27 -0.96
N ALA A 138 0.61 -28.22 -1.10
CA ALA A 138 1.92 -28.02 -1.76
C ALA A 138 2.70 -26.79 -1.27
N VAL A 139 2.89 -26.68 0.05
CA VAL A 139 3.63 -25.57 0.65
C VAL A 139 5.14 -25.75 0.46
N HIS A 140 5.75 -24.80 -0.24
CA HIS A 140 7.20 -24.67 -0.38
C HIS A 140 7.70 -23.42 0.35
N THR A 141 8.62 -23.56 1.30
CA THR A 141 9.15 -22.41 2.08
C THR A 141 10.43 -21.84 1.45
N MET A 142 10.75 -20.58 1.78
CA MET A 142 11.98 -19.92 1.31
C MET A 142 13.29 -20.63 1.72
N GLU A 143 13.26 -21.56 2.66
CA GLU A 143 14.44 -22.35 3.08
C GLU A 143 14.71 -23.56 2.14
N GLU A 144 13.82 -23.83 1.18
CA GLU A 144 13.99 -24.93 0.24
C GLU A 144 14.98 -24.59 -0.87
N LEU A 145 15.88 -25.53 -1.17
CA LEU A 145 16.99 -25.38 -2.14
C LEU A 145 16.54 -24.96 -3.56
N LYS A 146 15.30 -25.24 -3.94
CA LYS A 146 14.77 -24.94 -5.28
C LYS A 146 14.44 -23.46 -5.49
N LEU A 147 14.38 -22.65 -4.43
CA LEU A 147 14.05 -21.24 -4.50
C LEU A 147 15.31 -20.38 -4.38
N THR A 148 15.98 -20.12 -5.50
CA THR A 148 17.22 -19.33 -5.56
C THR A 148 16.99 -17.83 -5.76
N GLY A 149 15.75 -17.39 -5.99
CA GLY A 149 15.40 -16.00 -6.20
C GLY A 149 15.50 -15.17 -4.92
N ASN A 150 16.08 -13.97 -5.02
CA ASN A 150 16.19 -13.02 -3.91
C ASN A 150 15.57 -11.69 -4.31
N HIS A 151 14.88 -11.02 -3.40
CA HIS A 151 14.32 -9.70 -3.66
C HIS A 151 14.41 -8.81 -2.45
N LEU A 152 14.38 -7.50 -2.69
CA LEU A 152 14.48 -6.50 -1.66
C LEU A 152 13.29 -6.60 -0.71
N LYS A 153 13.57 -6.76 0.59
CA LYS A 153 12.53 -6.79 1.63
C LYS A 153 11.77 -5.47 1.67
N GLY A 154 10.44 -5.55 1.57
CA GLY A 154 9.54 -4.39 1.55
C GLY A 154 9.46 -3.68 0.20
N SER A 155 10.08 -4.20 -0.87
CA SER A 155 9.77 -3.75 -2.24
C SER A 155 8.30 -4.03 -2.58
N ARG A 156 7.75 -3.28 -3.54
CA ARG A 156 6.35 -3.40 -3.93
C ARG A 156 6.21 -4.48 -5.01
N PRO A 157 5.51 -5.60 -4.74
CA PRO A 157 5.29 -6.63 -5.74
C PRO A 157 4.39 -6.11 -6.84
N ILE A 158 4.64 -6.59 -8.06
CA ILE A 158 3.66 -6.53 -9.14
C ILE A 158 2.72 -7.71 -8.95
N LEU A 159 1.41 -7.47 -8.92
CA LEU A 159 0.41 -8.52 -8.83
C LEU A 159 -0.06 -8.89 -10.24
N THR A 160 0.09 -10.15 -10.61
CA THR A 160 -0.36 -10.69 -11.90
C THR A 160 -1.41 -11.76 -11.65
N PHE A 161 -2.55 -11.64 -12.31
CA PHE A 161 -3.66 -12.58 -12.24
C PHE A 161 -3.91 -13.18 -13.61
N SER A 162 -4.24 -14.46 -13.66
CA SER A 162 -4.73 -15.12 -14.87
C SER A 162 -6.15 -14.65 -15.22
N ASP A 163 -6.48 -14.59 -16.52
CA ASP A 163 -7.79 -14.20 -17.03
C ASP A 163 -8.95 -15.07 -16.50
N ASN A 164 -8.64 -16.28 -16.02
CA ASN A 164 -9.60 -17.16 -15.37
C ASN A 164 -10.29 -16.51 -14.15
N PHE A 165 -9.65 -15.52 -13.50
CA PHE A 165 -10.26 -14.83 -12.36
C PHE A 165 -11.45 -13.94 -12.74
N ASP A 166 -11.58 -13.56 -14.02
CA ASP A 166 -12.64 -12.65 -14.49
C ASP A 166 -13.87 -13.39 -15.05
N LYS A 167 -13.88 -14.72 -15.00
CA LYS A 167 -15.00 -15.55 -15.49
C LYS A 167 -16.17 -15.56 -14.52
N ASP A 168 -15.96 -16.00 -13.28
CA ASP A 168 -17.01 -16.15 -12.27
C ASP A 168 -17.03 -15.02 -11.24
N ALA A 169 -18.20 -14.74 -10.67
CA ALA A 169 -18.36 -13.69 -9.66
C ALA A 169 -17.57 -13.98 -8.37
N HIS A 170 -17.48 -15.25 -7.95
CA HIS A 170 -16.67 -15.61 -6.77
C HIS A 170 -15.17 -15.39 -7.02
N TRP A 171 -14.69 -15.64 -8.24
CA TRP A 171 -13.29 -15.42 -8.58
C TRP A 171 -12.95 -13.93 -8.64
N LYS A 172 -13.86 -13.09 -9.14
CA LYS A 172 -13.72 -11.63 -9.10
C LYS A 172 -13.63 -11.10 -7.67
N LEU A 173 -14.51 -11.55 -6.78
CA LEU A 173 -14.47 -11.19 -5.36
C LEU A 173 -13.12 -11.58 -4.76
N LEU A 174 -12.63 -12.76 -5.11
CA LEU A 174 -11.37 -13.26 -4.60
C LEU A 174 -10.16 -12.51 -5.12
N LYS A 175 -10.16 -12.16 -6.41
CA LYS A 175 -9.16 -11.28 -7.03
C LYS A 175 -9.07 -9.97 -6.27
N GLU A 176 -10.20 -9.30 -6.02
CA GLU A 176 -10.24 -8.06 -5.24
C GLU A 176 -9.72 -8.24 -3.80
N LEU A 177 -10.13 -9.31 -3.12
CA LEU A 177 -9.66 -9.62 -1.76
C LEU A 177 -8.13 -9.82 -1.73
N ILE A 178 -7.58 -10.57 -2.68
CA ILE A 178 -6.14 -10.82 -2.80
C ILE A 178 -5.39 -9.51 -3.13
N ILE A 179 -5.92 -8.67 -4.03
CA ILE A 179 -5.34 -7.36 -4.35
C ILE A 179 -5.22 -6.50 -3.09
N GLN A 180 -6.25 -6.46 -2.25
CA GLN A 180 -6.25 -5.66 -1.03
C GLN A 180 -5.29 -6.20 0.06
N ILE A 181 -5.13 -7.52 0.15
CA ILE A 181 -4.25 -8.15 1.15
C ILE A 181 -2.78 -8.08 0.72
N PHE A 182 -2.48 -8.51 -0.51
CA PHE A 182 -1.11 -8.63 -1.03
C PHE A 182 -0.61 -7.34 -1.69
N GLY A 183 -1.51 -6.41 -2.01
CA GLY A 183 -1.15 -5.08 -2.50
C GLY A 183 -0.52 -4.24 -1.40
N ILE A 184 0.76 -3.91 -1.56
CA ILE A 184 1.48 -3.08 -0.60
C ILE A 184 1.04 -1.62 -0.77
N PRO A 185 0.50 -0.97 0.28
CA PRO A 185 0.09 0.43 0.20
C PRO A 185 1.29 1.32 -0.08
N LYS A 186 1.10 2.29 -0.98
CA LYS A 186 2.10 3.30 -1.32
C LYS A 186 2.43 4.12 -0.05
N GLU A 187 3.71 4.45 0.13
CA GLU A 187 4.23 5.23 1.26
C GLU A 187 4.08 4.56 2.64
N HIS A 188 3.90 3.24 2.70
CA HIS A 188 4.03 2.53 3.98
C HIS A 188 5.44 2.73 4.55
N ARG A 189 5.57 2.95 5.86
CA ARG A 189 6.86 3.24 6.55
C ARG A 189 7.98 2.24 6.24
N LYS A 190 7.61 0.97 6.00
CA LYS A 190 8.54 -0.12 5.68
C LYS A 190 8.60 -0.47 4.18
N SER A 191 7.81 0.20 3.34
CA SER A 191 7.81 -0.02 1.89
C SER A 191 8.98 0.71 1.25
N LYS A 192 9.54 0.09 0.21
CA LYS A 192 10.55 0.68 -0.65
C LYS A 192 9.93 0.98 -2.01
N PRO A 193 10.40 2.02 -2.71
CA PRO A 193 9.78 2.47 -3.96
C PRO A 193 10.01 1.50 -5.14
N TYR A 194 10.96 0.58 -5.03
CA TYR A 194 11.36 -0.33 -6.10
C TYR A 194 10.39 -1.51 -6.30
N HIS A 195 10.34 -1.99 -7.54
CA HIS A 195 9.64 -3.20 -7.96
C HIS A 195 10.68 -4.26 -8.34
N ASP A 196 10.83 -5.27 -7.50
CA ASP A 196 11.91 -6.27 -7.61
C ASP A 196 11.38 -7.71 -7.73
N HIS A 197 10.07 -7.89 -7.51
CA HIS A 197 9.44 -9.20 -7.56
C HIS A 197 7.98 -9.11 -8.01
N VAL A 198 7.46 -10.26 -8.46
CA VAL A 198 6.11 -10.42 -9.00
C VAL A 198 5.41 -11.54 -8.24
N PHE A 199 4.20 -11.26 -7.77
CA PHE A 199 3.27 -12.27 -7.29
C PHE A 199 2.36 -12.68 -8.44
N VAL A 200 2.39 -13.98 -8.75
CA VAL A 200 1.58 -14.57 -9.81
C VAL A 200 0.53 -15.46 -9.17
N PHE A 201 -0.73 -15.19 -9.51
CA PHE A 201 -1.89 -15.99 -9.13
C PHE A 201 -2.51 -16.60 -10.39
N SER A 202 -2.49 -17.92 -10.49
CA SER A 202 -3.14 -18.65 -11.59
C SER A 202 -4.14 -19.66 -11.05
N ILE A 203 -5.22 -19.89 -11.81
CA ILE A 203 -6.23 -20.90 -11.47
C ILE A 203 -6.04 -22.09 -12.42
N VAL A 204 -5.84 -23.27 -11.84
CA VAL A 204 -5.76 -24.56 -12.57
C VAL A 204 -6.52 -25.58 -11.74
N ASP A 205 -7.47 -26.30 -12.34
CA ASP A 205 -8.29 -27.32 -11.69
C ASP A 205 -8.96 -26.83 -10.39
N ASP A 206 -9.54 -25.63 -10.41
CA ASP A 206 -10.13 -24.94 -9.23
C ASP A 206 -9.16 -24.68 -8.06
N HIS A 207 -7.86 -24.86 -8.28
CA HIS A 207 -6.80 -24.52 -7.34
C HIS A 207 -6.11 -23.22 -7.73
N ILE A 208 -5.87 -22.37 -6.73
CA ILE A 208 -5.09 -21.15 -6.90
C ILE A 208 -3.63 -21.46 -6.63
N TRP A 209 -2.81 -21.30 -7.66
CA TRP A 209 -1.36 -21.38 -7.56
C TRP A 209 -0.80 -20.00 -7.27
N PHE A 210 -0.08 -19.89 -6.15
CA PHE A 210 0.67 -18.70 -5.80
C PHE A 210 2.16 -18.91 -6.06
N ARG A 211 2.77 -17.99 -6.79
CA ARG A 211 4.21 -17.99 -7.07
C ARG A 211 4.81 -16.60 -6.87
N ASN A 212 6.03 -16.56 -6.34
CA ASN A 212 6.81 -15.35 -6.21
C ASN A 212 8.05 -15.45 -7.09
N TYR A 213 8.20 -14.54 -8.04
CA TYR A 213 9.33 -14.48 -8.97
C TYR A 213 10.14 -13.21 -8.74
N GLN A 214 11.47 -13.33 -8.76
CA GLN A 214 12.36 -12.18 -8.83
C GLN A 214 12.35 -11.60 -10.25
N VAL A 215 12.29 -10.27 -10.37
CA VAL A 215 12.48 -9.58 -11.64
C VAL A 215 13.98 -9.50 -11.90
N VAL A 216 14.43 -10.14 -12.97
CA VAL A 216 15.81 -10.03 -13.44
C VAL A 216 15.79 -9.22 -14.73
N ILE A 217 16.48 -8.08 -14.71
CA ILE A 217 16.72 -7.32 -15.93
C ILE A 217 17.93 -7.97 -16.62
N PRO A 218 17.79 -8.50 -17.85
CA PRO A 218 18.93 -9.02 -18.58
C PRO A 218 19.93 -7.89 -18.84
N LEU A 219 21.23 -8.13 -18.58
CA LEU A 219 22.29 -7.12 -18.74
C LEU A 219 22.36 -6.55 -20.16
N ASP A 220 21.92 -7.30 -21.17
CA ASP A 220 21.95 -6.90 -22.57
C ASP A 220 20.95 -5.78 -22.93
N ALA A 221 19.98 -5.49 -22.04
CA ALA A 221 18.96 -4.45 -22.26
C ALA A 221 19.43 -3.04 -21.86
N CYS A 222 20.60 -2.89 -21.24
CA CYS A 222 21.11 -1.61 -20.74
C CYS A 222 22.19 -0.95 -21.64
N ILE A 223 22.44 -1.46 -22.85
CA ILE A 223 23.47 -0.94 -23.79
C ILE A 223 22.82 -0.28 -25.02
N LEU A 224 21.78 0.53 -24.84
CA LEU A 224 21.26 1.42 -25.91
C LEU A 224 21.18 2.86 -25.43
#